data_AF-A0A0Q8N5X3-F1
#
_entry.id   AF-A0A0Q8N5X3-F1
#
_cell.length_a   1.000
_cell.length_b   1.000
_cell.length_c   1.000
_cell.angle_alpha   90.00
_cell.angle_beta   90.00
_cell.angle_gamma   90.00
#
_symmetry.space_group_name_H-M   'P 1'
#
loop_
_entity.id
_entity.type
_entity.pdbx_description
1 polymer ?
#
loop_
_entity_poly.entity_id
_entity_poly.type
_entity_poly.pdbx_seq_one_letter_code
_entity_poly.pdbx_strand_id
1 'polypeptide(L)'
;MIEKVANNKYNTEELNLNSTEEILEKVNYYRTLLGKTHDLSNVDFVRLQNDIHTFFNIKPGSYRKDPPERMVRISINNQILKDSELSYLTDISQLLAPPIDLCNYGRCNLPKQQVLYCGINEAEAYWEMKPKKGDVITLSHFKLKEGAMVNCNLIQKDKTINPVFENQLQEVFHILEDFFVDVFSLEVSRGRPRDYLFSAELSSQFLFYPVQSKDNIEAIIYPSVQKKKFGHNIAILNSIVLEKYDLIGVETRFILEEYQNTDPESYDLTTDNLIASFGTESFDFEKGKILYDPVVDEIFQFLRKLQTLPSGQQRLSKDNITFNLTLGKCTVKSFIKKDKL
;
A
#
# COMPACT_ATOMS: atom_id res chain seq x y z
N MET A 1 13.11 31.05 11.54
CA MET A 1 11.93 30.44 10.88
C MET A 1 10.90 30.13 11.95
N ILE A 2 9.62 30.29 11.64
CA ILE A 2 8.49 30.03 12.55
C ILE A 2 8.46 28.57 13.02
N GLU A 3 7.82 28.35 14.18
CA GLU A 3 7.70 27.02 14.79
C GLU A 3 6.45 26.24 14.38
N LYS A 4 5.35 26.95 14.06
CA LYS A 4 4.03 26.39 13.78
C LYS A 4 3.37 27.10 12.61
N VAL A 5 2.46 26.44 11.90
CA VAL A 5 1.59 27.11 10.92
C VAL A 5 0.59 28.03 11.65
N ALA A 6 -0.18 27.48 12.60
CA ALA A 6 -1.02 28.27 13.49
C ALA A 6 -0.25 28.62 14.78
N ASN A 7 -0.14 29.91 15.10
CA ASN A 7 0.49 30.39 16.32
C ASN A 7 -0.47 30.41 17.54
N ASN A 8 -1.48 29.54 17.53
CA ASN A 8 -2.39 29.37 18.66
C ASN A 8 -1.70 28.66 19.82
N LYS A 9 -1.95 29.15 21.03
CA LYS A 9 -1.52 28.47 22.25
C LYS A 9 -2.47 27.32 22.59
N TYR A 10 -3.77 27.56 22.38
CA TYR A 10 -4.83 26.58 22.57
C TYR A 10 -5.71 26.49 21.32
N ASN A 11 -6.19 25.28 21.05
CA ASN A 11 -7.07 24.94 19.93
C ASN A 11 -8.53 25.45 20.09
N THR A 12 -8.82 26.18 21.16
CA THR A 12 -10.10 26.88 21.39
C THR A 12 -10.05 28.37 21.02
N GLU A 13 -8.86 28.88 20.69
CA GLU A 13 -8.68 30.27 20.28
C GLU A 13 -9.12 30.47 18.83
N GLU A 14 -9.42 31.73 18.46
CA GLU A 14 -9.58 32.10 17.06
C GLU A 14 -8.28 31.81 16.30
N LEU A 15 -8.40 31.25 15.10
CA LEU A 15 -7.26 30.79 14.32
C LEU A 15 -6.29 31.95 14.04
N ASN A 16 -5.06 31.82 14.54
CA ASN A 16 -4.01 32.82 14.37
C ASN A 16 -2.89 32.23 13.51
N LEU A 17 -2.91 32.54 12.22
CA LEU A 17 -1.90 32.04 11.27
C LEU A 17 -0.64 32.90 11.30
N ASN A 18 0.53 32.28 11.21
CA ASN A 18 1.73 33.02 10.81
C ASN A 18 1.57 33.55 9.37
N SER A 19 2.40 34.51 8.98
CA SER A 19 2.32 35.07 7.63
C SER A 19 2.56 33.99 6.57
N THR A 20 1.90 34.14 5.42
CA THR A 20 2.05 33.21 4.29
C THR A 20 3.53 33.10 3.88
N GLU A 21 4.26 34.21 3.86
CA GLU A 21 5.67 34.27 3.48
C GLU A 21 6.55 33.43 4.41
N GLU A 22 6.35 33.53 5.73
CA GLU A 22 7.11 32.76 6.72
C GLU A 22 6.79 31.25 6.64
N ILE A 23 5.52 30.90 6.40
CA ILE A 23 5.09 29.51 6.20
C ILE A 23 5.74 28.96 4.94
N LEU A 24 5.71 29.70 3.84
CA LEU A 24 6.34 29.32 2.58
C LEU A 24 7.86 29.18 2.72
N GLU A 25 8.52 30.09 3.45
CA GLU A 25 9.95 30.01 3.74
C GLU A 25 10.31 28.70 4.46
N LYS A 26 9.57 28.37 5.54
CA LYS A 26 9.81 27.12 6.29
C LYS A 26 9.52 25.88 5.44
N VAL A 27 8.43 25.88 4.67
CA VAL A 27 8.10 24.78 3.75
C VAL A 27 9.18 24.60 2.68
N ASN A 28 9.71 25.71 2.13
CA ASN A 28 10.81 25.66 1.18
C ASN A 28 12.10 25.15 1.82
N TYR A 29 12.39 25.52 3.06
CA TYR A 29 13.48 24.92 3.83
C TYR A 29 13.31 23.39 3.92
N TYR A 30 12.12 22.89 4.27
CA TYR A 30 11.85 21.45 4.30
C TYR A 30 12.00 20.76 2.94
N ARG A 31 11.60 21.41 1.84
CA ARG A 31 11.84 20.89 0.48
C ARG A 31 13.33 20.62 0.24
N THR A 32 14.23 21.43 0.79
CA THR A 32 15.68 21.21 0.64
C THR A 32 16.18 19.93 1.31
N LEU A 33 15.42 19.37 2.26
CA LEU A 33 15.74 18.19 3.05
C LEU A 33 15.14 16.89 2.49
N LEU A 34 14.18 16.98 1.55
CA LEU A 34 13.56 15.80 0.93
C LEU A 34 14.63 14.91 0.27
N GLY A 35 14.60 13.61 0.59
CA GLY A 35 15.58 12.63 0.10
C GLY A 35 16.97 12.69 0.75
N LYS A 36 17.18 13.54 1.76
CA LYS A 36 18.48 13.74 2.44
C LYS A 36 18.45 13.42 3.93
N THR A 37 17.28 13.09 4.48
CA THR A 37 17.13 12.87 5.92
C THR A 37 17.79 11.59 6.41
N HIS A 38 18.05 10.62 5.54
CA HIS A 38 18.78 9.40 5.89
C HIS A 38 20.22 9.66 6.31
N ASP A 39 20.85 10.70 5.76
CA ASP A 39 22.24 11.03 6.04
C ASP A 39 22.41 11.91 7.30
N LEU A 40 21.31 12.31 7.93
CA LEU A 40 21.34 13.09 9.17
C LEU A 40 21.88 12.26 10.33
N SER A 41 22.60 12.93 11.23
CA SER A 41 22.93 12.37 12.53
C SER A 41 21.64 11.98 13.28
N ASN A 42 21.71 11.01 14.19
CA ASN A 42 20.53 10.62 14.98
C ASN A 42 19.94 11.80 15.76
N VAL A 43 20.79 12.71 16.25
CA VAL A 43 20.37 13.91 16.99
C VAL A 43 19.63 14.88 16.07
N ASP A 44 20.18 15.16 14.88
CA ASP A 44 19.54 16.06 13.92
C ASP A 44 18.24 15.47 13.36
N PHE A 45 18.22 14.15 13.14
CA PHE A 45 17.04 13.43 12.68
C PHE A 45 15.89 13.54 13.68
N VAL A 46 16.15 13.28 14.97
CA VAL A 46 15.14 13.42 16.04
C VAL A 46 14.69 14.88 16.20
N ARG A 47 15.62 15.84 16.09
CA ARG A 47 15.27 17.27 16.11
C ARG A 47 14.34 17.63 14.95
N LEU A 48 14.66 17.19 13.73
CA LEU A 48 13.83 17.43 12.56
C LEU A 48 12.45 16.76 12.69
N GLN A 49 12.39 15.54 13.21
CA GLN A 49 11.14 14.83 13.49
C GLN A 49 10.22 15.65 14.40
N ASN A 50 10.75 16.16 15.52
CA ASN A 50 10.00 17.01 16.45
C ASN A 50 9.59 18.35 15.83
N ASP A 51 10.46 18.95 15.01
CA ASP A 51 10.18 20.19 14.29
C ASP A 51 9.03 20.01 13.28
N ILE A 52 9.03 18.91 12.51
CA ILE A 52 7.91 18.54 11.59
C ILE A 52 6.62 18.35 12.38
N HIS A 53 6.67 17.60 13.49
CA HIS A 53 5.51 17.36 14.34
C HIS A 53 4.90 18.65 14.88
N THR A 54 5.74 19.60 15.27
CA THR A 54 5.31 20.89 15.81
C THR A 54 4.80 21.82 14.71
N PHE A 55 5.49 21.88 13.56
CA PHE A 55 5.21 22.82 12.49
C PHE A 55 3.84 22.60 11.85
N PHE A 56 3.55 21.36 11.44
CA PHE A 56 2.32 21.02 10.73
C PHE A 56 1.12 20.86 11.68
N ASN A 57 0.83 21.86 12.51
CA ASN A 57 -0.33 21.83 13.42
C ASN A 57 -1.67 22.16 12.75
N ILE A 58 -1.65 22.57 11.48
CA ILE A 58 -2.81 22.56 10.57
C ILE A 58 -2.55 21.49 9.50
N LYS A 59 -3.59 20.72 9.19
CA LYS A 59 -3.51 19.62 8.24
C LYS A 59 -4.32 19.90 6.99
N PRO A 60 -3.68 20.09 5.81
CA PRO A 60 -4.41 20.03 4.56
C PRO A 60 -4.89 18.59 4.35
N GLY A 61 -6.14 18.44 3.96
CA GLY A 61 -6.69 17.12 3.69
C GLY A 61 -7.96 17.23 2.87
N SER A 62 -8.03 16.46 1.79
CA SER A 62 -9.27 16.21 1.07
C SER A 62 -9.96 15.02 1.72
N TYR A 63 -10.93 15.30 2.57
CA TYR A 63 -11.67 14.29 3.31
C TYR A 63 -12.70 13.61 2.41
N ARG A 64 -12.68 12.28 2.36
CA ARG A 64 -13.72 11.47 1.68
C ARG A 64 -14.15 10.33 2.59
N LYS A 65 -15.43 9.99 2.52
CA LYS A 65 -16.01 8.83 3.24
C LYS A 65 -16.19 7.60 2.36
N ASP A 66 -15.90 7.74 1.06
CA ASP A 66 -16.02 6.70 0.05
C ASP A 66 -14.62 6.15 -0.27
N PRO A 67 -14.16 5.10 0.43
CA PRO A 67 -12.90 4.46 0.10
C PRO A 67 -13.02 3.60 -1.16
N PRO A 68 -11.91 3.07 -1.70
CA PRO A 68 -11.96 2.07 -2.75
C PRO A 68 -12.82 0.87 -2.34
N GLU A 69 -13.76 0.46 -3.21
CA GLU A 69 -14.61 -0.72 -2.98
C GLU A 69 -13.77 -2.00 -2.92
N ARG A 70 -12.63 -2.03 -3.62
CA ARG A 70 -11.71 -3.16 -3.65
C ARG A 70 -10.30 -2.73 -3.30
N MET A 71 -9.61 -3.60 -2.58
CA MET A 71 -8.18 -3.47 -2.32
C MET A 71 -7.49 -4.79 -2.65
N VAL A 72 -6.27 -4.71 -3.16
CA VAL A 72 -5.42 -5.86 -3.46
C VAL A 72 -4.08 -5.67 -2.79
N ARG A 73 -3.62 -6.71 -2.08
CA ARG A 73 -2.27 -6.79 -1.53
C ARG A 73 -1.52 -7.94 -2.17
N ILE A 74 -0.28 -7.68 -2.58
CA ILE A 74 0.68 -8.72 -2.95
C ILE A 74 1.68 -8.89 -1.82
N SER A 75 1.75 -10.12 -1.31
CA SER A 75 2.76 -10.58 -0.36
C SER A 75 3.79 -11.42 -1.09
N ILE A 76 5.08 -11.15 -0.88
CA ILE A 76 6.16 -12.00 -1.39
C ILE A 76 6.43 -13.08 -0.33
N ASN A 77 5.98 -14.31 -0.57
CA ASN A 77 6.03 -15.40 0.42
C ASN A 77 7.48 -15.70 0.84
N ASN A 78 8.42 -15.62 -0.09
CA ASN A 78 9.86 -15.76 0.17
C ASN A 78 10.38 -14.78 1.23
N GLN A 79 9.73 -13.62 1.38
CA GLN A 79 10.11 -12.62 2.38
C GLN A 79 9.40 -12.79 3.71
N ILE A 80 8.18 -13.32 3.70
CA ILE A 80 7.39 -13.57 4.90
C ILE A 80 7.87 -14.84 5.61
N LEU A 81 8.24 -15.88 4.85
CA LEU A 81 8.63 -17.19 5.34
C LEU A 81 10.16 -17.39 5.38
N LYS A 82 10.95 -16.31 5.54
CA LYS A 82 12.42 -16.35 5.42
C LYS A 82 13.11 -17.41 6.27
N ASP A 83 12.56 -17.69 7.45
CA ASP A 83 13.13 -18.62 8.44
C ASP A 83 12.49 -20.03 8.35
N SER A 84 11.77 -20.32 7.26
CA SER A 84 11.03 -21.56 7.08
C SER A 84 11.21 -22.10 5.66
N GLU A 85 10.85 -23.36 5.45
CA GLU A 85 10.73 -23.89 4.10
C GLU A 85 9.71 -23.06 3.31
N LEU A 86 10.06 -22.64 2.10
CA LEU A 86 9.20 -21.82 1.27
C LEU A 86 7.89 -22.56 0.99
N SER A 87 6.78 -21.94 1.38
CA SER A 87 5.44 -22.48 1.18
C SER A 87 4.46 -21.37 0.74
N TYR A 88 3.19 -21.74 0.62
CA TYR A 88 2.07 -20.81 0.52
C TYR A 88 1.63 -20.33 1.91
N LEU A 89 0.98 -19.15 1.96
CA LEU A 89 0.53 -18.57 3.22
C LEU A 89 -0.73 -19.28 3.71
N THR A 90 -0.76 -19.63 4.99
CA THR A 90 -1.86 -20.37 5.64
C THR A 90 -2.50 -19.61 6.80
N ASP A 91 -1.90 -18.51 7.23
CA ASP A 91 -2.42 -17.66 8.31
C ASP A 91 -2.93 -16.32 7.76
N ILE A 92 -4.14 -15.92 8.16
CA ILE A 92 -4.75 -14.65 7.73
C ILE A 92 -3.89 -13.46 8.17
N SER A 93 -3.22 -13.54 9.31
CA SER A 93 -2.33 -12.48 9.81
C SER A 93 -1.17 -12.19 8.87
N GLN A 94 -0.73 -13.16 8.06
CA GLN A 94 0.31 -12.96 7.04
C GLN A 94 -0.19 -12.10 5.86
N LEU A 95 -1.51 -12.02 5.67
CA LEU A 95 -2.18 -11.20 4.65
C LEU A 95 -2.41 -9.75 5.10
N LEU A 96 -2.11 -9.45 6.36
CA LEU A 96 -2.25 -8.12 6.96
C LEU A 96 -0.89 -7.41 7.11
N ALA A 97 -0.87 -6.24 7.79
CA ALA A 97 0.36 -5.48 7.99
C ALA A 97 1.41 -6.34 8.72
N PRO A 98 2.71 -6.12 8.47
CA PRO A 98 3.76 -6.85 9.19
C PRO A 98 3.59 -6.75 10.71
N PRO A 99 4.11 -7.74 11.48
CA PRO A 99 4.22 -7.61 12.93
C PRO A 99 4.82 -6.26 13.35
N ILE A 100 4.36 -5.72 14.48
CA ILE A 100 4.70 -4.36 14.92
C ILE A 100 6.21 -4.12 15.00
N ASP A 101 6.98 -5.11 15.45
CA ASP A 101 8.44 -5.02 15.58
C ASP A 101 9.19 -5.06 14.25
N LEU A 102 8.52 -5.50 13.18
CA LEU A 102 9.04 -5.49 11.82
C LEU A 102 8.62 -4.24 11.04
N CYS A 103 7.75 -3.40 11.61
CA CYS A 103 7.32 -2.15 10.99
C CYS A 103 8.44 -1.11 11.09
N ASN A 104 8.91 -0.64 9.94
CA ASN A 104 9.91 0.42 9.78
C ASN A 104 9.30 1.63 9.07
N TYR A 105 10.06 2.71 8.87
CA TYR A 105 9.62 3.86 8.07
C TYR A 105 9.08 3.44 6.71
N GLY A 106 7.81 3.73 6.49
CA GLY A 106 7.14 3.67 5.20
C GLY A 106 6.51 5.03 4.89
N ARG A 107 5.91 5.16 3.70
CA ARG A 107 5.30 6.42 3.27
C ARG A 107 4.21 6.91 4.23
N CYS A 108 3.47 5.98 4.83
CA CYS A 108 2.34 6.25 5.70
C CYS A 108 2.49 5.75 7.14
N ASN A 109 3.69 5.34 7.57
CA ASN A 109 3.88 4.83 8.93
C ASN A 109 5.29 5.09 9.45
N LEU A 110 5.39 5.39 10.74
CA LEU A 110 6.63 5.37 11.51
C LEU A 110 6.98 3.93 11.93
N PRO A 111 8.19 3.68 12.45
CA PRO A 111 8.50 2.43 13.11
C PRO A 111 7.49 2.10 14.21
N LYS A 112 7.14 0.81 14.35
CA LYS A 112 6.12 0.33 15.30
C LYS A 112 4.68 0.79 15.05
N GLN A 113 4.36 1.29 13.86
CA GLN A 113 3.00 1.59 13.44
C GLN A 113 2.55 0.62 12.35
N GLN A 114 1.49 -0.16 12.63
CA GLN A 114 0.96 -1.14 11.69
C GLN A 114 -0.06 -0.50 10.75
N VAL A 115 0.34 -0.36 9.49
CA VAL A 115 -0.49 0.13 8.39
C VAL A 115 -0.46 -0.90 7.26
N LEU A 116 -1.63 -1.26 6.75
CA LEU A 116 -1.74 -2.15 5.60
C LEU A 116 -1.67 -1.32 4.32
N TYR A 117 -0.68 -1.62 3.48
CA TYR A 117 -0.55 -1.04 2.15
C TYR A 117 -1.21 -1.94 1.11
N CYS A 118 -2.04 -1.37 0.26
CA CYS A 118 -2.72 -2.06 -0.84
C CYS A 118 -2.72 -1.19 -2.10
N GLY A 119 -2.78 -1.83 -3.26
CA GLY A 119 -3.27 -1.21 -4.49
C GLY A 119 -4.80 -1.26 -4.52
N ILE A 120 -5.45 -0.43 -5.34
CA ILE A 120 -6.91 -0.51 -5.53
C ILE A 120 -7.29 -1.55 -6.62
N ASN A 121 -6.29 -2.07 -7.31
CA ASN A 121 -6.38 -3.18 -8.26
C ASN A 121 -5.07 -3.99 -8.26
N GLU A 122 -5.09 -5.13 -8.93
CA GLU A 122 -3.93 -6.01 -9.06
C GLU A 122 -2.75 -5.31 -9.75
N ALA A 123 -2.97 -4.56 -10.83
CA ALA A 123 -1.89 -3.91 -11.59
C ALA A 123 -1.08 -2.95 -10.72
N GLU A 124 -1.74 -2.14 -9.91
CA GLU A 124 -1.07 -1.27 -8.93
C GLU A 124 -0.28 -2.07 -7.89
N ALA A 125 -0.88 -3.14 -7.34
CA ALA A 125 -0.18 -3.99 -6.37
C ALA A 125 1.09 -4.62 -6.98
N TYR A 126 1.05 -5.05 -8.24
CA TYR A 126 2.22 -5.57 -8.96
C TYR A 126 3.31 -4.51 -9.15
N TRP A 127 2.91 -3.30 -9.54
CA TRP A 127 3.84 -2.18 -9.75
C TRP A 127 4.53 -1.73 -8.47
N GLU A 128 3.87 -1.81 -7.32
CA GLU A 128 4.48 -1.49 -6.03
C GLU A 128 5.44 -2.59 -5.55
N MET A 129 5.03 -3.86 -5.69
CA MET A 129 5.82 -4.98 -5.16
C MET A 129 6.98 -5.39 -6.07
N LYS A 130 6.80 -5.27 -7.39
CA LYS A 130 7.72 -5.72 -8.45
C LYS A 130 8.28 -7.13 -8.17
N PRO A 131 7.42 -8.17 -8.13
CA PRO A 131 7.86 -9.55 -7.94
C PRO A 131 8.90 -9.96 -8.99
N LYS A 132 9.85 -10.79 -8.59
CA LYS A 132 10.96 -11.24 -9.43
C LYS A 132 10.76 -12.69 -9.87
N LYS A 133 11.48 -13.08 -10.93
CA LYS A 133 11.57 -14.47 -11.34
C LYS A 133 11.99 -15.35 -10.17
N GLY A 134 11.23 -16.42 -9.93
CA GLY A 134 11.49 -17.36 -8.84
C GLY A 134 10.77 -17.02 -7.52
N ASP A 135 10.15 -15.85 -7.42
CA ASP A 135 9.28 -15.51 -6.29
C ASP A 135 8.01 -16.36 -6.34
N VAL A 136 7.52 -16.71 -5.15
CA VAL A 136 6.15 -17.14 -4.90
C VAL A 136 5.46 -15.98 -4.21
N ILE A 137 4.32 -15.56 -4.75
CA ILE A 137 3.54 -14.45 -4.19
C ILE A 137 2.14 -14.91 -3.80
N THR A 138 1.55 -14.23 -2.83
CA THR A 138 0.14 -14.38 -2.47
C THR A 138 -0.58 -13.05 -2.71
N LEU A 139 -1.60 -13.07 -3.56
CA LEU A 139 -2.54 -11.99 -3.72
C LEU A 139 -3.65 -12.16 -2.69
N SER A 140 -3.99 -11.08 -1.98
CA SER A 140 -5.12 -11.01 -1.07
C SER A 140 -6.12 -9.99 -1.61
N HIS A 141 -7.37 -10.40 -1.77
CA HIS A 141 -8.44 -9.56 -2.29
C HIS A 141 -9.40 -9.18 -1.17
N PHE A 142 -9.60 -7.88 -1.01
CA PHE A 142 -10.50 -7.32 -0.03
C PHE A 142 -11.65 -6.59 -0.73
N LYS A 143 -12.86 -6.71 -0.19
CA LYS A 143 -14.04 -5.96 -0.64
C LYS A 143 -14.64 -5.18 0.52
N LEU A 144 -14.98 -3.91 0.30
CA LEU A 144 -15.65 -3.09 1.30
C LEU A 144 -16.99 -3.74 1.65
N LYS A 145 -17.27 -3.88 2.95
CA LYS A 145 -18.56 -4.40 3.43
C LYS A 145 -19.69 -3.45 3.07
N GLU A 146 -20.88 -4.01 2.85
CA GLU A 146 -22.05 -3.21 2.54
C GLU A 146 -22.35 -2.19 3.66
N GLY A 147 -22.47 -0.92 3.30
CA GLY A 147 -22.73 0.18 4.24
C GLY A 147 -21.53 0.60 5.12
N ALA A 148 -20.38 -0.06 5.00
CA ALA A 148 -19.17 0.38 5.69
C ALA A 148 -18.65 1.69 5.10
N MET A 149 -18.18 2.57 5.97
CA MET A 149 -17.47 3.80 5.60
C MET A 149 -16.05 3.72 6.14
N VAL A 150 -15.13 4.39 5.45
CA VAL A 150 -13.77 4.60 5.92
C VAL A 150 -13.40 6.05 5.70
N ASN A 151 -13.04 6.75 6.77
CA ASN A 151 -12.61 8.15 6.66
C ASN A 151 -11.22 8.20 6.02
N CYS A 152 -11.18 8.67 4.77
CA CYS A 152 -9.96 8.75 3.99
C CYS A 152 -9.46 10.18 3.88
N ASN A 153 -8.15 10.37 4.05
CA ASN A 153 -7.47 11.55 3.52
C ASN A 153 -6.95 11.25 2.11
N LEU A 154 -7.34 12.06 1.14
CA LEU A 154 -6.83 11.97 -0.23
C LEU A 154 -5.68 12.95 -0.42
N ILE A 155 -4.49 12.42 -0.74
CA ILE A 155 -3.34 13.20 -1.16
C ILE A 155 -3.42 13.42 -2.67
N GLN A 156 -3.41 14.67 -3.11
CA GLN A 156 -3.46 15.00 -4.52
C GLN A 156 -2.22 14.48 -5.27
N LYS A 157 -2.43 14.17 -6.55
CA LYS A 157 -1.37 13.74 -7.46
C LYS A 157 -0.52 14.92 -7.95
N ASP A 158 -1.22 16.00 -8.30
CA ASP A 158 -0.70 17.15 -9.03
C ASP A 158 -1.02 18.41 -8.24
N LYS A 159 -0.18 19.43 -8.41
CA LYS A 159 -0.36 20.73 -7.78
C LYS A 159 -1.47 21.49 -8.49
N THR A 160 -2.22 22.29 -7.73
CA THR A 160 -3.23 23.17 -8.31
C THR A 160 -2.53 24.29 -9.11
N ILE A 161 -2.88 24.46 -10.38
CA ILE A 161 -2.31 25.50 -11.24
C ILE A 161 -3.11 26.79 -11.07
N ASN A 162 -2.44 27.90 -10.77
CA ASN A 162 -3.04 29.23 -10.59
C ASN A 162 -4.23 29.24 -9.63
N PRO A 163 -4.06 28.76 -8.38
CA PRO A 163 -5.14 28.80 -7.40
C PRO A 163 -5.55 30.25 -7.12
N VAL A 164 -6.85 30.45 -6.89
CA VAL A 164 -7.40 31.75 -6.49
C VAL A 164 -7.74 31.66 -5.01
N PHE A 165 -7.20 32.58 -4.21
CA PHE A 165 -7.41 32.60 -2.76
C PHE A 165 -8.31 33.76 -2.37
N GLU A 166 -9.35 33.47 -1.61
CA GLU A 166 -10.28 34.46 -1.03
C GLU A 166 -9.81 34.92 0.35
N ASN A 167 -8.96 34.14 1.02
CA ASN A 167 -8.43 34.44 2.35
C ASN A 167 -7.10 33.71 2.61
N GLN A 168 -6.40 34.13 3.66
CA GLN A 168 -5.10 33.59 4.07
C GLN A 168 -5.13 32.09 4.38
N LEU A 169 -6.23 31.57 4.95
CA LEU A 169 -6.33 30.15 5.27
C LEU A 169 -6.35 29.28 4.01
N GLN A 170 -7.02 29.71 2.94
CA GLN A 170 -7.01 29.03 1.65
C GLN A 170 -5.60 29.04 1.02
N GLU A 171 -4.89 30.15 1.12
CA GLU A 171 -3.51 30.26 0.63
C GLU A 171 -2.56 29.33 1.41
N VAL A 172 -2.62 29.35 2.74
CA VAL A 172 -1.86 28.44 3.61
C VAL A 172 -2.20 26.98 3.32
N PHE A 173 -3.49 26.65 3.15
CA PHE A 173 -3.93 25.31 2.78
C PHE A 173 -3.23 24.84 1.50
N HIS A 174 -3.21 25.66 0.46
CA HIS A 174 -2.59 25.31 -0.81
C HIS A 174 -1.06 25.18 -0.72
N ILE A 175 -0.37 26.02 0.08
CA ILE A 175 1.07 25.86 0.32
C ILE A 175 1.38 24.50 0.94
N LEU A 176 0.59 24.09 1.93
CA LEU A 176 0.77 22.81 2.62
C LEU A 176 0.37 21.63 1.71
N GLU A 177 -0.71 21.77 0.94
CA GLU A 177 -1.14 20.75 -0.02
C GLU A 177 -0.08 20.51 -1.10
N ASP A 178 0.50 21.57 -1.67
CA ASP A 178 1.60 21.47 -2.63
C ASP A 178 2.83 20.78 -2.03
N PHE A 179 3.13 21.04 -0.76
CA PHE A 179 4.19 20.34 -0.06
C PHE A 179 3.86 18.86 0.15
N PHE A 180 2.61 18.52 0.44
CA PHE A 180 2.17 17.13 0.55
C PHE A 180 2.31 16.40 -0.79
N VAL A 181 1.95 17.04 -1.90
CA VAL A 181 2.20 16.49 -3.25
C VAL A 181 3.68 16.17 -3.41
N ASP A 182 4.60 17.10 -3.07
CA ASP A 182 6.04 16.88 -3.16
C ASP A 182 6.51 15.69 -2.30
N VAL A 183 6.08 15.66 -1.04
CA VAL A 183 6.45 14.63 -0.06
C VAL A 183 5.96 13.25 -0.46
N PHE A 184 4.70 13.11 -0.87
CA PHE A 184 4.14 11.83 -1.25
C PHE A 184 4.55 11.38 -2.66
N SER A 185 5.08 12.30 -3.49
CA SER A 185 5.65 11.98 -4.80
C SER A 185 7.12 11.59 -4.75
N LEU A 186 7.79 11.73 -3.61
CA LEU A 186 9.21 11.43 -3.49
C LEU A 186 9.50 9.95 -3.75
N GLU A 187 10.42 9.70 -4.68
CA GLU A 187 11.06 8.40 -4.87
C GLU A 187 12.10 8.16 -3.78
N VAL A 188 11.88 7.15 -2.96
CA VAL A 188 12.79 6.78 -1.87
C VAL A 188 13.36 5.40 -2.14
N SER A 189 14.68 5.29 -2.09
CA SER A 189 15.38 4.02 -2.22
C SER A 189 15.12 3.11 -1.02
N ARG A 190 14.99 1.79 -1.25
CA ARG A 190 14.80 0.77 -0.19
C ARG A 190 15.91 0.81 0.87
N GLY A 191 17.14 1.19 0.49
CA GLY A 191 18.28 1.31 1.41
C GLY A 191 18.25 2.58 2.28
N ARG A 192 17.30 3.49 2.04
CA ARG A 192 17.25 4.81 2.69
C ARG A 192 15.89 5.09 3.36
N PRO A 193 15.41 4.21 4.25
CA PRO A 193 14.03 4.29 4.79
C PRO A 193 13.74 5.59 5.55
N ARG A 194 14.75 6.21 6.16
CA ARG A 194 14.64 7.52 6.83
C ARG A 194 14.19 8.64 5.90
N ASP A 195 14.42 8.54 4.58
CA ASP A 195 13.95 9.54 3.60
C ASP A 195 12.43 9.61 3.48
N TYR A 196 11.70 8.67 4.06
CA TYR A 196 10.26 8.77 4.25
C TYR A 196 9.82 9.68 5.40
N LEU A 197 10.75 10.27 6.17
CA LEU A 197 10.44 10.99 7.43
C LEU A 197 9.23 11.93 7.31
N PHE A 198 9.23 12.82 6.31
CA PHE A 198 8.13 13.77 6.13
C PHE A 198 6.80 13.07 5.86
N SER A 199 6.74 12.13 4.91
CA SER A 199 5.51 11.41 4.60
C SER A 199 5.02 10.58 5.78
N ALA A 200 5.93 9.93 6.50
CA ALA A 200 5.63 9.09 7.64
C ALA A 200 5.09 9.90 8.83
N GLU A 201 5.72 11.03 9.15
CA GLU A 201 5.28 11.92 10.24
C GLU A 201 3.93 12.56 9.95
N LEU A 202 3.74 13.05 8.73
CA LEU A 202 2.47 13.65 8.33
C LEU A 202 1.36 12.62 8.39
N SER A 203 1.58 11.41 7.84
CA SER A 203 0.62 10.31 7.86
C SER A 203 0.33 9.81 9.27
N SER A 204 1.35 9.70 10.11
CA SER A 204 1.22 9.29 11.51
C SER A 204 0.26 10.20 12.27
N GLN A 205 0.37 11.51 12.05
CA GLN A 205 -0.52 12.49 12.69
C GLN A 205 -1.97 12.41 12.22
N PHE A 206 -2.24 11.87 11.02
CA PHE A 206 -3.60 11.59 10.56
C PHE A 206 -4.13 10.27 11.13
N LEU A 207 -3.38 9.19 10.93
CA LEU A 207 -3.83 7.82 11.20
C LEU A 207 -3.81 7.45 12.69
N PHE A 208 -2.86 8.01 13.44
CA PHE A 208 -2.61 7.67 14.84
C PHE A 208 -2.89 8.85 15.77
N TYR A 209 -3.87 9.68 15.43
CA TYR A 209 -4.28 10.80 16.28
C TYR A 209 -4.76 10.27 17.65
N PRO A 210 -4.22 10.76 18.78
CA PRO A 210 -4.44 10.13 20.09
C PRO A 210 -5.85 10.34 20.64
N VAL A 211 -6.59 11.34 20.14
CA VAL A 211 -7.97 11.61 20.57
C VAL A 211 -8.91 10.84 19.64
N GLN A 212 -9.66 9.89 20.20
CA GLN A 212 -10.62 9.10 19.45
C GLN A 212 -11.81 9.97 19.03
N SER A 213 -12.11 9.99 17.73
CA SER A 213 -13.28 10.64 17.15
C SER A 213 -13.83 9.79 16.01
N LYS A 214 -15.14 9.88 15.79
CA LYS A 214 -15.83 9.30 14.63
C LYS A 214 -15.33 9.85 13.28
N ASP A 215 -14.67 11.01 13.34
CA ASP A 215 -14.13 11.72 12.17
C ASP A 215 -12.61 11.54 12.04
N ASN A 216 -12.00 10.66 12.85
CA ASN A 216 -10.58 10.32 12.72
C ASN A 216 -10.33 9.71 11.33
N ILE A 217 -9.17 10.06 10.76
CA ILE A 217 -8.72 9.48 9.50
C ILE A 217 -8.27 8.04 9.76
N GLU A 218 -8.83 7.13 8.97
CA GLU A 218 -8.66 5.69 9.08
C GLU A 218 -7.79 5.13 7.95
N ALA A 219 -7.73 5.85 6.83
CA ALA A 219 -6.90 5.52 5.68
C ALA A 219 -6.37 6.76 4.95
N ILE A 220 -5.28 6.59 4.22
CA ILE A 220 -4.70 7.59 3.33
C ILE A 220 -4.65 7.02 1.92
N ILE A 221 -5.26 7.73 0.98
CA ILE A 221 -5.16 7.45 -0.45
C ILE A 221 -4.10 8.38 -1.03
N TYR A 222 -3.10 7.83 -1.70
CA TYR A 222 -1.95 8.59 -2.19
C TYR A 222 -1.52 8.15 -3.59
N PRO A 223 -0.90 9.02 -4.40
CA PRO A 223 -0.49 8.67 -5.76
C PRO A 223 0.56 7.56 -5.78
N SER A 224 0.46 6.62 -6.74
CA SER A 224 1.48 5.60 -6.93
C SER A 224 2.75 6.21 -7.54
N VAL A 225 3.81 6.35 -6.76
CA VAL A 225 5.10 6.83 -7.27
C VAL A 225 5.69 5.86 -8.29
N GLN A 226 5.54 4.54 -8.06
CA GLN A 226 6.11 3.51 -8.93
C GLN A 226 5.49 3.49 -10.33
N LYS A 227 4.24 3.95 -10.47
CA LYS A 227 3.54 4.10 -11.75
C LYS A 227 3.62 5.52 -12.33
N LYS A 228 4.66 6.30 -12.01
CA LYS A 228 4.77 7.72 -12.45
C LYS A 228 3.52 8.53 -12.08
N LYS A 229 2.96 8.26 -10.91
CA LYS A 229 1.71 8.82 -10.40
C LYS A 229 0.45 8.40 -11.17
N PHE A 230 0.49 7.33 -11.96
CA PHE A 230 -0.70 6.76 -12.58
C PHE A 230 -1.37 5.76 -11.63
N GLY A 231 -2.57 6.08 -11.16
CA GLY A 231 -3.28 5.30 -10.14
C GLY A 231 -2.99 5.75 -8.69
N HIS A 232 -3.68 5.11 -7.75
CA HIS A 232 -3.59 5.44 -6.32
C HIS A 232 -3.32 4.19 -5.50
N ASN A 233 -2.53 4.31 -4.45
CA ASN A 233 -2.46 3.29 -3.41
C ASN A 233 -3.28 3.73 -2.21
N ILE A 234 -3.56 2.78 -1.33
CA ILE A 234 -4.20 3.02 -0.04
C ILE A 234 -3.34 2.45 1.08
N ALA A 235 -3.19 3.26 2.12
CA ALA A 235 -2.61 2.89 3.41
C ALA A 235 -3.73 2.97 4.46
N ILE A 236 -4.13 1.84 5.04
CA ILE A 236 -5.25 1.74 5.98
C ILE A 236 -4.76 1.21 7.33
N LEU A 237 -5.34 1.71 8.43
CA LEU A 237 -5.05 1.20 9.78
C LEU A 237 -5.28 -0.32 9.84
N ASN A 238 -4.26 -1.07 10.26
CA ASN A 238 -4.32 -2.52 10.24
C ASN A 238 -5.47 -3.08 11.09
N SER A 239 -5.79 -2.42 12.21
CA SER A 239 -6.81 -2.86 13.17
C SER A 239 -8.24 -2.83 12.64
N ILE A 240 -8.53 -2.04 11.59
CA ILE A 240 -9.89 -1.88 11.06
C ILE A 240 -10.11 -2.66 9.75
N VAL A 241 -9.06 -3.24 9.15
CA VAL A 241 -9.15 -3.83 7.80
C VAL A 241 -10.24 -4.89 7.76
N LEU A 242 -10.19 -5.89 8.64
CA LEU A 242 -11.18 -6.97 8.67
C LEU A 242 -12.52 -6.54 9.31
N GLU A 243 -12.56 -5.37 9.97
CA GLU A 243 -13.82 -4.77 10.43
C GLU A 243 -14.59 -4.19 9.25
N LYS A 244 -13.93 -3.43 8.36
CA LYS A 244 -14.54 -2.68 7.26
C LYS A 244 -14.56 -3.43 5.93
N TYR A 245 -13.65 -4.37 5.72
CA TYR A 245 -13.51 -5.14 4.49
C TYR A 245 -13.65 -6.64 4.75
N ASP A 246 -14.29 -7.32 3.81
CA ASP A 246 -14.28 -8.77 3.71
C ASP A 246 -13.02 -9.21 2.97
N LEU A 247 -12.30 -10.18 3.51
CA LEU A 247 -11.31 -10.96 2.76
C LEU A 247 -12.09 -11.94 1.86
N ILE A 248 -12.14 -11.66 0.56
CA ILE A 248 -13.00 -12.39 -0.38
C ILE A 248 -12.26 -13.48 -1.15
N GLY A 249 -10.93 -13.49 -1.12
CA GLY A 249 -10.14 -14.49 -1.84
C GLY A 249 -8.64 -14.29 -1.65
N VAL A 250 -7.92 -15.40 -1.74
CA VAL A 250 -6.46 -15.42 -1.82
C VAL A 250 -6.00 -16.28 -2.99
N GLU A 251 -4.94 -15.85 -3.64
CA GLU A 251 -4.36 -16.56 -4.79
C GLU A 251 -2.84 -16.61 -4.65
N THR A 252 -2.27 -17.81 -4.62
CA THR A 252 -0.83 -18.03 -4.69
C THR A 252 -0.41 -18.15 -6.15
N ARG A 253 0.58 -17.35 -6.56
CA ARG A 253 1.12 -17.30 -7.92
C ARG A 253 2.63 -17.57 -7.93
N PHE A 254 3.09 -18.25 -8.98
CA PHE A 254 4.50 -18.56 -9.21
C PHE A 254 5.05 -17.71 -10.35
N ILE A 255 6.00 -16.83 -10.04
CA ILE A 255 6.53 -15.85 -10.99
C ILE A 255 7.60 -16.50 -11.88
N LEU A 256 7.38 -16.45 -13.19
CA LEU A 256 8.27 -17.00 -14.22
C LEU A 256 9.21 -15.93 -14.79
N GLU A 257 8.66 -14.75 -15.09
CA GLU A 257 9.39 -13.62 -15.69
C GLU A 257 9.19 -12.35 -14.88
N GLU A 258 10.22 -11.50 -14.87
CA GLU A 258 10.15 -10.22 -14.18
C GLU A 258 9.24 -9.24 -14.93
N TYR A 259 8.59 -8.36 -14.18
CA TYR A 259 7.68 -7.33 -14.70
C TYR A 259 8.43 -6.14 -15.36
N GLN A 260 9.44 -6.40 -16.20
CA GLN A 260 10.39 -5.37 -16.65
C GLN A 260 9.92 -4.50 -17.83
N ASN A 261 8.85 -4.87 -18.54
CA ASN A 261 8.45 -4.20 -19.79
C ASN A 261 6.97 -3.76 -19.85
N THR A 262 6.34 -3.51 -18.70
CA THR A 262 4.97 -2.98 -18.70
C THR A 262 4.97 -1.47 -18.74
N ASP A 263 4.01 -0.89 -19.47
CA ASP A 263 3.77 0.55 -19.45
C ASP A 263 3.27 0.94 -18.05
N PRO A 264 3.95 1.84 -17.32
CA PRO A 264 3.49 2.32 -16.02
C PRO A 264 2.13 3.02 -16.09
N GLU A 265 1.66 3.43 -17.27
CA GLU A 265 0.34 4.01 -17.49
C GLU A 265 -0.72 2.97 -17.92
N SER A 266 -0.39 1.69 -17.95
CA SER A 266 -1.33 0.61 -18.25
C SER A 266 -1.86 -0.08 -16.99
N TYR A 267 -3.11 -0.57 -17.08
CA TYR A 267 -3.70 -1.51 -16.11
C TYR A 267 -3.58 -2.97 -16.57
N ASP A 268 -3.05 -3.21 -17.76
CA ASP A 268 -2.89 -4.56 -18.28
C ASP A 268 -1.87 -5.32 -17.44
N LEU A 269 -2.35 -6.42 -16.86
CA LEU A 269 -1.48 -7.42 -16.28
C LEU A 269 -1.01 -8.32 -17.41
N THR A 270 0.29 -8.40 -17.65
CA THR A 270 0.83 -9.40 -18.56
C THR A 270 0.79 -10.75 -17.82
N THR A 271 -0.35 -11.45 -17.95
CA THR A 271 -0.58 -12.82 -17.43
C THR A 271 0.47 -13.83 -17.91
N ASP A 272 1.15 -13.46 -18.99
CA ASP A 272 2.32 -14.09 -19.61
C ASP A 272 3.51 -14.39 -18.69
N ASN A 273 3.53 -13.82 -17.48
CA ASN A 273 4.63 -13.93 -16.52
C ASN A 273 4.45 -15.02 -15.46
N LEU A 274 3.38 -15.83 -15.53
CA LEU A 274 3.03 -16.82 -14.50
C LEU A 274 3.24 -18.26 -15.00
N ILE A 275 3.70 -19.15 -14.10
CA ILE A 275 3.72 -20.60 -14.36
C ILE A 275 2.33 -21.19 -14.19
N ALA A 276 1.71 -20.88 -13.05
CA ALA A 276 0.38 -21.30 -12.65
C ALA A 276 -0.01 -20.54 -11.37
N SER A 277 -1.26 -20.71 -10.97
CA SER A 277 -1.80 -20.20 -9.72
C SER A 277 -2.74 -21.21 -9.07
N PHE A 278 -2.96 -21.07 -7.77
CA PHE A 278 -4.06 -21.71 -7.05
C PHE A 278 -4.55 -20.77 -5.96
N GLY A 279 -5.78 -20.94 -5.48
CA GLY A 279 -6.36 -20.03 -4.50
C GLY A 279 -7.56 -20.62 -3.78
N THR A 280 -8.09 -19.85 -2.83
CA THR A 280 -9.28 -20.20 -2.05
C THR A 280 -10.06 -18.95 -1.67
N GLU A 281 -11.36 -19.14 -1.42
CA GLU A 281 -12.29 -18.15 -0.87
C GLU A 281 -12.78 -18.58 0.52
N SER A 282 -12.17 -19.63 1.11
CA SER A 282 -12.58 -20.23 2.39
C SER A 282 -11.61 -19.89 3.51
N PHE A 283 -12.15 -19.42 4.64
CA PHE A 283 -11.38 -18.91 5.78
C PHE A 283 -12.01 -19.36 7.10
N ASP A 284 -11.16 -19.69 8.08
CA ASP A 284 -11.55 -19.87 9.49
C ASP A 284 -11.05 -18.65 10.26
N PHE A 285 -11.90 -17.61 10.34
CA PHE A 285 -11.55 -16.34 11.01
C PHE A 285 -11.37 -16.49 12.52
N GLU A 286 -12.02 -17.46 13.16
CA GLU A 286 -11.87 -17.73 14.59
C GLU A 286 -10.48 -18.26 14.91
N LYS A 287 -9.95 -19.15 14.06
CA LYS A 287 -8.58 -19.68 14.19
C LYS A 287 -7.53 -18.86 13.42
N GLY A 288 -7.95 -17.85 12.68
CA GLY A 288 -7.07 -17.04 11.83
C GLY A 288 -6.44 -17.81 10.66
N LYS A 289 -7.11 -18.85 10.14
CA LYS A 289 -6.57 -19.75 9.12
C LYS A 289 -7.19 -19.56 7.74
N ILE A 290 -6.37 -19.75 6.71
CA ILE A 290 -6.77 -19.86 5.31
C ILE A 290 -6.99 -21.33 5.00
N LEU A 291 -8.14 -21.67 4.43
CA LEU A 291 -8.54 -23.06 4.20
C LEU A 291 -8.34 -23.43 2.72
N TYR A 292 -7.35 -24.28 2.47
CA TYR A 292 -7.07 -24.81 1.13
C TYR A 292 -7.59 -26.24 0.99
N ASP A 293 -7.80 -26.66 -0.26
CA ASP A 293 -8.04 -28.06 -0.58
C ASP A 293 -6.79 -28.89 -0.25
N PRO A 294 -6.89 -30.09 0.36
CA PRO A 294 -5.74 -30.94 0.67
C PRO A 294 -4.81 -31.22 -0.53
N VAL A 295 -5.32 -31.19 -1.77
CA VAL A 295 -4.50 -31.38 -2.98
C VAL A 295 -3.48 -30.25 -3.20
N VAL A 296 -3.64 -29.10 -2.54
CA VAL A 296 -2.77 -27.93 -2.71
C VAL A 296 -1.32 -28.22 -2.31
N ASP A 297 -1.06 -29.10 -1.34
CA ASP A 297 0.31 -29.47 -0.97
C ASP A 297 1.04 -30.17 -2.13
N GLU A 298 0.35 -31.09 -2.82
CA GLU A 298 0.89 -31.79 -3.99
C GLU A 298 1.10 -30.81 -5.15
N ILE A 299 0.12 -29.92 -5.40
CA ILE A 299 0.20 -28.89 -6.44
C ILE A 299 1.36 -27.93 -6.17
N PHE A 300 1.51 -27.46 -4.93
CA PHE A 300 2.57 -26.53 -4.57
C PHE A 300 3.95 -27.13 -4.81
N GLN A 301 4.19 -28.36 -4.35
CA GLN A 301 5.47 -29.04 -4.56
C GLN A 301 5.76 -29.26 -6.05
N PHE A 302 4.74 -29.62 -6.84
CA PHE A 302 4.85 -29.78 -8.29
C PHE A 302 5.23 -28.46 -8.98
N LEU A 303 4.47 -27.39 -8.72
CA LEU A 303 4.71 -26.06 -9.30
C LEU A 303 6.07 -25.48 -8.85
N ARG A 304 6.46 -25.72 -7.60
CA ARG A 304 7.77 -25.29 -7.11
C ARG A 304 8.90 -26.01 -7.82
N LYS A 305 8.82 -27.33 -7.99
CA LYS A 305 9.80 -28.11 -8.77
C LYS A 305 9.94 -27.54 -10.18
N LEU A 306 8.82 -27.29 -10.86
CA LEU A 306 8.77 -26.69 -12.18
C LEU A 306 9.48 -25.32 -12.25
N GLN A 307 9.27 -24.46 -11.26
CA GLN A 307 9.90 -23.14 -11.17
C GLN A 307 11.43 -23.23 -11.00
N THR A 308 11.94 -24.28 -10.35
CA THR A 308 13.36 -24.42 -9.99
C THR A 308 14.20 -25.32 -10.91
N LEU A 309 13.64 -25.81 -12.03
CA LEU A 309 14.37 -26.73 -12.92
C LEU A 309 15.66 -26.09 -13.51
N PRO A 310 16.80 -26.81 -13.56
CA PRO A 310 18.10 -26.28 -14.00
C PRO A 310 18.13 -25.76 -15.45
N SER A 311 17.31 -26.31 -16.33
CA SER A 311 17.21 -25.87 -17.73
C SER A 311 16.54 -24.50 -17.90
N GLY A 312 16.00 -23.93 -16.82
CA GLY A 312 14.92 -22.95 -16.90
C GLY A 312 13.67 -23.60 -17.51
N GLN A 313 12.49 -23.12 -17.15
CA GLN A 313 11.33 -23.36 -18.00
C GLN A 313 11.53 -22.59 -19.31
N GLN A 314 11.74 -23.31 -20.40
CA GLN A 314 11.47 -22.79 -21.74
C GLN A 314 9.96 -22.88 -21.95
N ARG A 315 9.31 -21.80 -22.42
CA ARG A 315 7.93 -21.88 -22.92
C ARG A 315 7.87 -23.01 -23.94
N LEU A 316 7.23 -24.13 -23.61
CA LEU A 316 6.83 -25.12 -24.61
C LEU A 316 5.63 -24.54 -25.36
N SER A 317 5.88 -23.62 -26.28
CA SER A 317 4.87 -23.24 -27.26
C SER A 317 4.78 -24.38 -28.28
N LYS A 318 3.76 -25.23 -28.12
CA LYS A 318 3.16 -25.96 -29.24
C LYS A 318 1.76 -25.38 -29.41
N ASP A 319 1.35 -25.20 -30.65
CA ASP A 319 0.18 -24.44 -31.12
C ASP A 319 -1.20 -24.81 -30.54
N ASN A 320 -1.31 -25.57 -29.45
CA ASN A 320 -2.61 -26.00 -28.90
C ASN A 320 -2.67 -26.29 -27.38
N ILE A 321 -1.72 -25.85 -26.54
CA ILE A 321 -1.86 -26.06 -25.07
C ILE A 321 -1.40 -24.83 -24.28
N THR A 322 -2.36 -24.04 -23.82
CA THR A 322 -2.17 -23.01 -22.79
C THR A 322 -2.72 -23.57 -21.47
N PHE A 323 -1.86 -23.85 -20.49
CA PHE A 323 -2.29 -24.15 -19.13
C PHE A 323 -2.71 -22.84 -18.45
N ASN A 324 -3.97 -22.46 -18.59
CA ASN A 324 -4.60 -21.41 -17.78
C ASN A 324 -5.25 -22.07 -16.54
N LEU A 325 -4.50 -22.13 -15.44
CA LEU A 325 -5.07 -22.41 -14.12
C LEU A 325 -5.45 -21.09 -13.46
N THR A 326 -6.54 -20.46 -13.95
CA THR A 326 -7.46 -19.69 -13.11
C THR A 326 -8.77 -19.41 -13.85
N LEU A 327 -9.87 -19.98 -13.32
CA LEU A 327 -11.11 -19.25 -13.03
C LEU A 327 -12.08 -20.18 -12.26
N GLY A 328 -12.03 -20.07 -10.92
CA GLY A 328 -13.20 -20.16 -10.03
C GLY A 328 -13.79 -21.53 -9.69
N LYS A 329 -13.66 -21.89 -8.41
CA LYS A 329 -14.18 -23.06 -7.66
C LYS A 329 -13.39 -24.33 -7.92
N CYS A 330 -12.88 -24.97 -6.85
CA CYS A 330 -12.29 -26.30 -6.93
C CYS A 330 -13.34 -27.26 -7.54
N THR A 331 -13.26 -27.42 -8.86
CA THR A 331 -14.07 -28.30 -9.69
C THR A 331 -13.22 -28.59 -10.91
N VAL A 332 -12.71 -29.82 -10.98
CA VAL A 332 -12.49 -30.46 -12.29
C VAL A 332 -13.86 -30.49 -12.97
N LYS A 333 -14.12 -29.60 -13.93
CA LYS A 333 -15.30 -29.72 -14.80
C LYS A 333 -15.05 -30.82 -15.83
N SER A 334 -15.37 -32.04 -15.42
CA SER A 334 -15.79 -33.10 -16.32
C SER A 334 -17.13 -32.70 -16.95
N PHE A 335 -17.19 -32.57 -18.28
CA PHE A 335 -18.48 -32.64 -18.99
C PHE A 335 -18.87 -34.12 -19.08
N ILE A 336 -19.49 -34.66 -18.03
CA ILE A 336 -20.40 -35.79 -18.20
C ILE A 336 -21.79 -35.19 -18.31
N LYS A 337 -22.35 -35.16 -19.53
CA LYS A 337 -23.79 -35.20 -19.69
C LYS A 337 -24.26 -36.54 -19.12
N LYS A 338 -24.68 -36.57 -17.86
CA LYS A 338 -25.69 -37.54 -17.41
C LYS A 338 -27.01 -37.02 -17.98
N ASP A 339 -27.26 -37.41 -19.22
CA ASP A 339 -28.58 -37.65 -19.83
C ASP A 339 -28.41 -37.66 -21.36
N LYS A 340 -28.77 -38.81 -21.96
CA LYS A 340 -28.66 -39.23 -23.37
C LYS A 340 -27.42 -40.07 -23.73
N LEU A 341 -27.39 -41.31 -23.25
CA LEU A 341 -27.79 -42.49 -24.04
C LEU A 341 -28.04 -43.68 -23.10
#